data_AF-A0A2T5U412-F1
#
_entry.id   AF-A0A2T5U412-F1
#
_cell.length_a   1.000
_cell.length_b   1.000
_cell.length_c   1.000
_cell.angle_alpha   90.00
_cell.angle_beta   90.00
_cell.angle_gamma   90.00
#
_symmetry.space_group_name_H-M   'P 1'
#
loop_
_entity.id
_entity.type
_entity.pdbx_description
1 polymer ?
#
loop_
_entity_poly.entity_id
_entity_poly.type
_entity_poly.pdbx_seq_one_letter_code
_entity_poly.pdbx_strand_id
1 'polypeptide(L)'
;MAEFALRTLQRGNLNRLVPIVGAIAGGVIAAAGVMLSSGDALEAFVSDTGIAALIPMAAPPLGATARAILALGAGALVAAILWSSLYLLFGPGGVFAGTRPREDGVPVIRRADAHPDAPPRKPMSAADLGTPLMEVGVAGSADGAARDERAIPADLDLPLAAYDPKAMRPVPMEPARPVAPLAQPTMVAPVIEMSPTAEPDTFVTAPVPKPVEPPVVETSQPVEEVSAPTPIARPLRAQAEPTTPPTIETLLQRLEQGALRRGRIGSH
;
A
#
# COMPACT_ATOMS: atom_id res chain seq x y z
N MET A 1 19.42 2.34 27.60
CA MET A 1 19.01 2.21 26.18
C MET A 1 19.18 0.80 25.63
N ALA A 2 20.27 0.07 25.93
CA ALA A 2 20.50 -1.29 25.41
C ALA A 2 19.41 -2.33 25.80
N GLU A 3 18.87 -2.25 27.03
CA GLU A 3 17.84 -3.19 27.49
C GLU A 3 16.49 -3.03 26.76
N PHE A 4 16.16 -1.80 26.33
CA PHE A 4 14.92 -1.51 25.62
C PHE A 4 14.97 -2.06 24.19
N ALA A 5 16.12 -1.94 23.53
CA ALA A 5 16.37 -2.46 22.18
C ALA A 5 16.24 -4.00 22.12
N LEU A 6 16.77 -4.71 23.11
CA LEU A 6 16.65 -6.17 23.22
C LEU A 6 15.19 -6.61 23.38
N ARG A 7 14.41 -5.94 24.23
CA ARG A 7 12.97 -6.28 24.41
C ARG A 7 12.15 -6.00 23.15
N THR A 8 12.47 -4.95 22.38
CA THR A 8 11.75 -4.66 21.12
C THR A 8 12.06 -5.66 20.01
N LEU A 9 13.30 -6.16 19.93
CA LEU A 9 13.68 -7.22 19.00
C LEU A 9 13.02 -8.55 19.37
N GLN A 10 12.96 -8.86 20.67
CA GLN A 10 12.33 -10.08 21.17
C GLN A 10 10.81 -10.11 20.90
N ARG A 11 10.10 -8.98 21.02
CA ARG A 11 8.66 -8.88 20.70
C ARG A 11 8.35 -9.06 19.22
N GLY A 12 9.20 -8.54 18.33
CA GLY A 12 9.01 -8.70 16.89
C GLY A 12 9.03 -10.16 16.43
N ASN A 13 9.92 -10.96 17.02
CA ASN A 13 10.02 -12.38 16.74
C ASN A 13 8.88 -13.18 17.38
N LEU A 14 8.43 -12.80 18.57
CA LEU A 14 7.33 -13.48 19.26
C LEU A 14 6.03 -13.45 18.45
N ASN A 15 5.66 -12.28 17.91
CA ASN A 15 4.42 -12.13 17.13
C ASN A 15 4.44 -12.96 15.84
N ARG A 16 5.62 -13.21 15.25
CA ARG A 16 5.76 -14.09 14.08
C ARG A 16 5.63 -15.57 14.44
N LEU A 17 6.00 -15.95 15.66
CA LEU A 17 5.92 -17.34 16.13
C LEU A 17 4.51 -17.71 16.59
N VAL A 18 3.72 -16.76 17.10
CA VAL A 18 2.33 -16.98 17.54
C VAL A 18 1.49 -17.76 16.51
N PRO A 19 1.33 -17.34 15.23
CA PRO A 19 0.55 -18.09 14.23
C PRO A 19 1.08 -19.50 13.99
N ILE A 20 2.40 -19.69 14.00
CA ILE A 20 3.02 -21.00 13.75
C ILE A 20 2.76 -21.95 14.92
N VAL A 21 3.05 -21.51 16.14
CA VAL A 21 2.87 -22.32 17.35
C VAL A 21 1.40 -22.62 17.58
N GLY A 22 0.52 -21.63 17.40
CA GLY A 22 -0.93 -21.80 17.53
C GLY A 22 -1.49 -22.81 16.53
N ALA A 23 -1.04 -22.76 15.28
CA ALA A 23 -1.45 -23.70 14.24
C ALA A 23 -1.00 -25.13 14.54
N ILE A 24 0.27 -25.32 14.91
CA ILE A 24 0.82 -26.64 15.24
C ILE A 24 0.09 -27.22 16.46
N ALA A 25 -0.04 -26.44 17.54
CA ALA A 25 -0.70 -26.89 18.75
C ALA A 25 -2.17 -27.26 18.49
N GLY A 26 -2.92 -26.39 17.80
CA GLY A 26 -4.31 -26.65 17.46
C GLY A 26 -4.49 -27.86 16.53
N GLY A 27 -3.63 -28.02 15.53
CA GLY A 27 -3.65 -29.17 14.63
C GLY A 27 -3.35 -30.49 15.35
N VAL A 28 -2.36 -30.51 16.24
CA VAL A 28 -2.01 -31.69 17.05
C VAL A 28 -3.17 -32.04 17.99
N ILE A 29 -3.78 -31.06 18.66
CA ILE A 29 -4.93 -31.28 19.54
C ILE A 29 -6.12 -31.86 18.75
N ALA A 30 -6.42 -31.33 17.58
CA ALA A 30 -7.50 -31.84 16.73
C ALA A 30 -7.22 -33.28 16.24
N ALA A 31 -6.01 -33.56 15.77
CA ALA A 31 -5.61 -34.91 15.34
C ALA A 31 -5.69 -35.92 16.50
N ALA A 32 -5.21 -35.53 17.69
CA ALA A 32 -5.33 -36.34 18.90
C ALA A 32 -6.80 -36.58 19.27
N GLY A 33 -7.65 -35.54 19.21
CA GLY A 33 -9.09 -35.67 19.46
C GLY A 33 -9.77 -36.69 18.54
N VAL A 34 -9.44 -36.69 17.25
CA VAL A 34 -9.94 -37.70 16.30
C VAL A 34 -9.41 -39.09 16.67
N MET A 35 -8.13 -39.23 17.02
CA MET A 35 -7.54 -40.51 17.40
C MET A 35 -8.10 -41.10 18.69
N LEU A 36 -8.41 -40.25 19.67
CA LEU A 36 -8.97 -40.67 20.96
C LEU A 36 -10.49 -40.86 20.90
N SER A 37 -11.16 -40.46 19.81
CA SER A 37 -12.60 -40.64 19.65
C SER A 37 -12.97 -42.12 19.48
N SER A 38 -14.17 -42.47 19.95
CA SER A 38 -14.67 -43.85 19.82
C SER A 38 -14.83 -44.25 18.36
N GLY A 39 -14.45 -45.48 18.03
CA GLY A 39 -14.59 -46.03 16.69
C GLY A 39 -16.02 -45.97 16.18
N ASP A 40 -16.97 -46.37 17.03
CA ASP A 40 -18.39 -46.41 16.70
C ASP A 40 -18.94 -45.01 16.40
N ALA A 41 -18.45 -43.98 17.09
CA ALA A 41 -18.88 -42.60 16.87
C ALA A 41 -18.38 -42.05 15.53
N LEU A 42 -17.14 -42.37 15.14
CA LEU A 42 -16.60 -41.99 13.83
C LEU A 42 -17.32 -42.74 12.70
N GLU A 43 -17.60 -44.02 12.87
CA GLU A 43 -18.31 -44.82 11.88
C GLU A 43 -19.75 -44.34 11.68
N ALA A 44 -20.46 -44.02 12.78
CA ALA A 44 -21.78 -43.39 12.71
C ALA A 44 -21.72 -42.05 11.97
N PHE A 45 -20.76 -41.18 12.31
CA PHE A 45 -20.61 -39.87 11.66
C PHE A 45 -20.28 -39.98 10.16
N VAL A 46 -19.38 -40.89 9.77
CA VAL A 46 -19.05 -41.14 8.36
C VAL A 46 -20.24 -41.71 7.59
N SER A 47 -21.04 -42.55 8.26
CA SER A 47 -22.27 -43.10 7.68
C SER A 47 -23.34 -42.02 7.49
N ASP A 48 -23.57 -41.18 8.50
CA ASP A 48 -24.55 -40.09 8.48
C ASP A 48 -24.21 -39.00 7.46
N THR A 49 -22.92 -38.69 7.29
CA THR A 49 -22.45 -37.73 6.28
C THR A 49 -22.48 -38.28 4.85
N GLY A 50 -22.71 -39.59 4.66
CA GLY A 50 -22.77 -40.22 3.35
C GLY A 50 -21.41 -40.29 2.63
N ILE A 51 -20.30 -40.00 3.30
CA ILE A 51 -18.95 -40.01 2.70
C ILE A 51 -18.60 -41.42 2.19
N ALA A 52 -19.09 -42.46 2.86
CA ALA A 52 -18.92 -43.85 2.44
C ALA A 52 -19.49 -44.14 1.03
N ALA A 53 -20.48 -43.37 0.58
CA ALA A 53 -21.06 -43.52 -0.75
C ALA A 53 -20.16 -42.95 -1.86
N LEU A 54 -19.33 -41.95 -1.54
CA LEU A 54 -18.40 -41.32 -2.49
C LEU A 54 -17.07 -42.07 -2.58
N ILE A 55 -16.62 -42.66 -1.47
CA ILE A 55 -15.35 -43.38 -1.37
C ILE A 55 -15.65 -44.77 -0.77
N PRO A 56 -15.89 -45.80 -1.59
CA PRO A 56 -16.20 -47.14 -1.09
C PRO A 56 -15.07 -47.76 -0.25
N MET A 57 -13.84 -47.23 -0.37
CA MET A 57 -12.70 -47.60 0.48
C MET A 57 -12.81 -47.06 1.93
N ALA A 58 -13.84 -46.27 2.24
CA ALA A 58 -14.19 -45.79 3.58
C ALA A 58 -15.33 -46.57 4.24
N ALA A 59 -15.75 -47.71 3.67
CA ALA A 59 -16.77 -48.56 4.28
C ALA A 59 -16.30 -49.13 5.65
N PRO A 60 -17.17 -49.16 6.68
CA PRO A 60 -16.84 -49.74 7.99
C PRO A 60 -16.42 -51.22 7.87
N PRO A 61 -15.52 -51.72 8.74
CA PRO A 61 -14.89 -51.03 9.87
C PRO A 61 -13.73 -50.11 9.47
N LEU A 62 -13.67 -48.91 10.06
CA LEU A 62 -12.58 -47.96 9.81
C LEU A 62 -11.29 -48.47 10.46
N GLY A 63 -10.44 -49.13 9.67
CA GLY A 63 -9.12 -49.59 10.10
C GLY A 63 -8.24 -48.45 10.64
N ALA A 64 -7.21 -48.80 11.40
CA ALA A 64 -6.30 -47.82 12.03
C ALA A 64 -5.67 -46.84 11.03
N THR A 65 -5.40 -47.28 9.80
CA THR A 65 -4.88 -46.45 8.72
C THR A 65 -5.87 -45.37 8.26
N ALA A 66 -7.15 -45.73 8.11
CA ALA A 66 -8.20 -44.77 7.77
C ALA A 66 -8.36 -43.71 8.86
N ARG A 67 -8.30 -44.13 10.14
CA ARG A 67 -8.32 -43.19 11.28
C ARG A 67 -7.09 -42.28 11.29
N ALA A 68 -5.90 -42.79 10.94
CA ALA A 68 -4.69 -41.98 10.82
C ALA A 68 -4.81 -40.91 9.74
N ILE A 69 -5.35 -41.27 8.58
CA ILE A 69 -5.56 -40.32 7.48
C ILE A 69 -6.60 -39.27 7.88
N LEU A 70 -7.72 -39.67 8.49
CA LEU A 70 -8.73 -38.73 8.98
C LEU A 70 -8.19 -37.80 10.06
N ALA A 71 -7.44 -38.31 11.02
CA ALA A 71 -6.81 -37.52 12.08
C ALA A 71 -5.81 -36.50 11.52
N LEU A 72 -4.96 -36.92 10.57
CA LEU A 72 -4.02 -36.02 9.90
C LEU A 72 -4.73 -34.97 9.05
N GLY A 73 -5.76 -35.36 8.29
CA GLY A 73 -6.54 -34.44 7.47
C GLY A 73 -7.28 -33.40 8.31
N ALA A 74 -7.97 -33.83 9.37
CA ALA A 74 -8.65 -32.93 10.30
C ALA A 74 -7.65 -32.01 11.02
N GLY A 75 -6.54 -32.55 11.51
CA GLY A 75 -5.48 -31.77 12.15
C GLY A 75 -4.87 -30.73 11.23
N ALA A 76 -4.56 -31.09 9.98
CA ALA A 76 -4.03 -30.15 8.99
C ALA A 76 -5.03 -29.05 8.62
N LEU A 77 -6.32 -29.40 8.48
CA LEU A 77 -7.39 -28.42 8.21
C LEU A 77 -7.53 -27.41 9.37
N VAL A 78 -7.59 -27.89 10.61
CA VAL A 78 -7.67 -27.02 11.80
C VAL A 78 -6.41 -26.16 11.94
N ALA A 79 -5.23 -26.73 11.70
CA ALA A 79 -3.97 -25.99 11.70
C ALA A 79 -3.98 -24.86 10.67
N ALA A 80 -4.44 -25.11 9.44
CA ALA A 80 -4.52 -24.10 8.38
C ALA A 80 -5.48 -22.95 8.74
N ILE A 81 -6.67 -23.27 9.29
CA ILE A 81 -7.66 -22.27 9.71
C ILE A 81 -7.12 -21.42 10.86
N LEU A 82 -6.51 -22.06 11.88
CA LEU A 82 -5.92 -21.35 13.01
C LEU A 82 -4.73 -20.52 12.58
N TRP A 83 -3.84 -21.05 11.75
CA TRP A 83 -2.72 -20.30 11.20
C TRP A 83 -3.22 -19.05 10.46
N SER A 84 -4.20 -19.20 9.57
CA SER A 84 -4.77 -18.10 8.79
C SER A 84 -5.42 -17.06 9.69
N SER A 85 -6.26 -17.50 10.64
CA SER A 85 -6.94 -16.60 11.58
C SER A 85 -5.94 -15.84 12.45
N LEU A 86 -4.93 -16.54 12.98
CA LEU A 86 -3.92 -15.95 13.87
C LEU A 86 -2.93 -15.08 13.09
N TYR A 87 -2.64 -15.41 11.83
CA TYR A 87 -1.87 -14.58 10.93
C TYR A 87 -2.62 -13.30 10.55
N LEU A 88 -3.92 -13.36 10.28
CA LEU A 88 -4.75 -12.16 10.03
C LEU A 88 -4.89 -11.29 11.29
N LEU A 89 -4.81 -11.88 12.47
CA LEU A 89 -4.99 -11.17 13.72
C LEU A 89 -3.69 -10.56 14.25
N PHE A 90 -2.58 -11.30 14.18
CA PHE A 90 -1.28 -10.95 14.77
C PHE A 90 -0.14 -10.79 13.73
N GLY A 91 -0.35 -11.16 12.48
CA GLY A 91 0.63 -11.05 11.41
C GLY A 91 0.84 -9.61 10.93
N PRO A 92 1.79 -9.38 10.02
CA PRO A 92 2.10 -8.04 9.51
C PRO A 92 0.88 -7.43 8.80
N GLY A 93 0.31 -6.37 9.40
CA GLY A 93 -0.92 -5.73 8.92
C GLY A 93 -2.22 -6.32 9.51
N GLY A 94 -2.12 -7.26 10.45
CA GLY A 94 -3.26 -7.78 11.19
C GLY A 94 -3.88 -6.75 12.14
N VAL A 95 -5.10 -7.04 12.60
CA VAL A 95 -5.90 -6.11 13.42
C VAL A 95 -5.18 -5.68 14.71
N PHE A 96 -4.38 -6.56 15.30
CA PHE A 96 -3.56 -6.25 16.49
C PHE A 96 -2.10 -5.94 16.17
N ALA A 97 -1.69 -6.01 14.91
CA ALA A 97 -0.41 -5.48 14.50
C ALA A 97 -0.54 -3.96 14.46
N GLY A 98 -0.48 -3.35 15.65
CA GLY A 98 -0.61 -1.91 15.81
C GLY A 98 0.22 -1.20 14.75
N THR A 99 -0.40 -0.27 14.04
CA THR A 99 0.30 0.60 13.09
C THR A 99 1.42 1.26 13.86
N ARG A 100 2.66 0.79 13.69
CA ARG A 100 3.80 1.44 14.31
C ARG A 100 3.77 2.87 13.78
N PRO A 101 3.50 3.88 14.63
CA PRO A 101 3.67 5.25 14.20
C PRO A 101 5.13 5.33 13.78
N ARG A 102 5.40 5.69 12.54
CA ARG A 102 6.77 5.97 12.13
C ARG A 102 7.28 7.03 13.10
N GLU A 103 8.42 6.78 13.75
CA GLU A 103 8.86 7.58 14.91
C GLU A 103 8.94 9.09 14.61
N ASP A 104 9.14 9.45 13.34
CA ASP A 104 9.19 10.84 12.90
C ASP A 104 7.82 11.44 12.55
N GLY A 105 6.78 10.62 12.34
CA GLY A 105 5.46 11.06 11.87
C GLY A 105 5.46 11.68 10.46
N VAL A 106 6.62 11.80 9.83
CA VAL A 106 6.81 12.43 8.54
C VAL A 106 6.44 11.46 7.41
N PRO A 107 5.49 11.80 6.52
CA PRO A 107 5.18 10.99 5.34
C PRO A 107 6.41 10.89 4.44
N VAL A 108 6.57 9.75 3.76
CA VAL A 108 7.55 9.64 2.68
C VAL A 108 7.05 10.48 1.50
N ILE A 109 7.51 11.73 1.44
CA ILE A 109 7.25 12.63 0.32
C ILE A 109 8.03 12.11 -0.88
N ARG A 110 7.40 12.03 -2.05
CA ARG A 110 8.10 11.69 -3.29
C ARG A 110 9.17 12.76 -3.54
N ARG A 111 10.33 12.40 -4.08
CA ARG A 111 11.41 13.37 -4.36
C ARG A 111 10.96 14.58 -5.18
N ALA A 112 9.91 14.42 -6.01
CA ALA A 112 9.31 15.51 -6.79
C ALA A 112 8.50 16.50 -5.94
N ASP A 113 7.91 16.05 -4.83
CA ASP A 113 7.09 16.86 -3.92
C ASP A 113 7.92 17.37 -2.73
N ALA A 114 9.17 16.91 -2.60
CA ALA A 114 10.10 17.33 -1.56
C ALA A 114 10.69 18.70 -1.95
N HIS A 115 10.16 19.76 -1.34
CA HIS A 115 10.67 21.11 -1.55
C HIS A 115 11.96 21.31 -0.72
N PRO A 116 13.04 21.89 -1.30
CA PRO A 116 14.28 22.14 -0.55
C PRO A 116 14.05 23.05 0.66
N ASP A 117 13.14 24.02 0.53
CA ASP A 117 12.90 25.03 1.58
C ASP A 117 11.82 24.63 2.61
N ALA A 118 11.04 23.57 2.36
CA ALA A 118 9.98 23.15 3.28
C ALA A 118 10.22 21.70 3.71
N PRO A 119 10.85 21.48 4.89
CA PRO A 119 11.06 20.13 5.37
C PRO A 119 9.71 19.41 5.50
N PRO A 120 9.66 18.12 5.17
CA PRO A 120 8.44 17.32 5.28
C PRO A 120 7.83 17.43 6.69
N ARG A 121 6.61 17.98 6.77
CA ARG A 121 5.88 18.09 8.04
C ARG A 121 4.99 16.86 8.25
N LYS A 122 4.86 16.43 9.50
CA LYS A 122 3.87 15.42 9.91
C LYS A 122 2.46 15.91 9.51
N PRO A 123 1.59 15.04 8.94
CA PRO A 123 0.21 15.41 8.67
C PRO A 123 -0.48 15.76 9.99
N MET A 124 -1.21 16.88 10.00
CA MET A 124 -1.93 17.33 11.17
C MET A 124 -2.97 16.26 11.56
N SER A 125 -2.84 15.69 12.76
CA SER A 125 -3.80 14.73 13.27
C SER A 125 -5.01 15.45 13.87
N ALA A 126 -6.13 14.74 14.04
CA ALA A 126 -7.31 15.28 14.71
C ALA A 126 -7.02 15.81 16.12
N ALA A 127 -6.02 15.25 16.82
CA ALA A 127 -5.58 15.75 18.12
C ALA A 127 -4.83 17.09 18.02
N ASP A 128 -4.14 17.33 16.91
CA ASP A 128 -3.40 18.57 16.65
C ASP A 128 -4.35 19.72 16.25
N LEU A 129 -5.58 19.39 15.84
CA LEU A 129 -6.65 20.34 15.51
C LEU A 129 -7.35 20.94 16.75
N GLY A 130 -6.93 20.55 17.95
CA GLY A 130 -7.53 21.00 19.21
C GLY A 130 -8.89 20.35 19.47
N THR A 131 -9.66 20.91 20.41
CA THR A 131 -11.01 20.46 20.71
C THR A 131 -11.85 20.61 19.44
N PRO A 132 -12.46 19.53 18.91
CA PRO A 132 -13.33 19.67 17.74
C PRO A 132 -14.41 20.68 18.10
N LEU A 133 -14.61 21.69 17.26
CA LEU A 133 -15.64 22.74 17.40
C LEU A 133 -17.09 22.17 17.40
N MET A 134 -17.26 20.86 17.54
CA MET A 134 -18.55 20.18 17.68
C MET A 134 -19.21 20.39 19.05
N GLU A 135 -18.54 21.06 19.98
CA GLU A 135 -19.18 21.74 21.09
C GLU A 135 -19.38 23.24 20.79
N VAL A 136 -19.91 23.59 19.61
CA VAL A 136 -20.95 24.64 19.57
C VAL A 136 -22.26 24.01 20.06
N GLY A 137 -22.19 23.39 21.23
CA GLY A 137 -23.32 23.31 22.12
C GLY A 137 -23.57 24.74 22.57
N VAL A 138 -24.82 25.16 22.49
CA VAL A 138 -25.36 26.37 23.10
C VAL A 138 -25.22 26.25 24.62
N ALA A 139 -23.99 26.28 25.12
CA ALA A 139 -23.62 26.03 26.51
C ALA A 139 -22.50 27.00 26.89
N GLY A 140 -22.81 28.28 26.74
CA GLY A 140 -21.89 29.38 27.07
C GLY A 140 -22.55 30.76 27.08
N SER A 141 -23.87 30.87 26.88
CA SER A 141 -24.59 32.11 27.13
C SER A 141 -25.07 32.10 28.58
N ALA A 142 -24.13 32.29 29.52
CA ALA A 142 -24.47 32.65 30.89
C ALA A 142 -25.13 34.04 30.97
N ASP A 143 -25.07 34.81 29.88
CA ASP A 143 -25.77 36.09 29.69
C ASP A 143 -26.98 36.01 28.75
N GLY A 144 -27.46 34.82 28.38
CA GLY A 144 -28.77 34.66 27.72
C GLY A 144 -28.97 35.38 26.38
N ALA A 145 -27.96 36.07 25.85
CA ALA A 145 -27.99 36.58 24.50
C ALA A 145 -27.80 35.38 23.58
N ALA A 146 -28.93 34.77 23.17
CA ALA A 146 -29.00 34.20 21.84
C ALA A 146 -28.29 35.19 20.92
N ARG A 147 -27.40 34.72 20.03
CA ARG A 147 -26.98 35.59 18.92
C ARG A 147 -28.29 35.96 18.26
N ASP A 148 -28.77 37.18 18.51
CA ASP A 148 -30.02 37.67 17.95
C ASP A 148 -29.92 37.40 16.46
N GLU A 149 -30.67 36.41 16.01
CA GLU A 149 -30.83 36.13 14.59
C GLU A 149 -31.42 37.42 14.05
N ARG A 150 -30.55 38.27 13.49
CA ARG A 150 -30.99 39.54 12.93
C ARG A 150 -32.00 39.18 11.87
N ALA A 151 -33.22 39.66 12.05
CA ALA A 151 -34.28 39.51 11.06
C ALA A 151 -33.70 39.91 9.70
N ILE A 152 -33.80 38.99 8.75
CA ILE A 152 -33.33 39.22 7.39
C ILE A 152 -34.03 40.51 6.90
N PRO A 153 -33.28 41.50 6.41
CA PRO A 153 -33.87 42.73 5.91
C PRO A 153 -34.94 42.43 4.85
N ALA A 154 -36.11 43.05 4.98
CA ALA A 154 -37.25 42.81 4.08
C ALA A 154 -36.97 43.24 2.62
N ASP A 155 -35.88 43.97 2.42
CA ASP A 155 -35.41 44.46 1.13
C ASP A 155 -34.49 43.47 0.39
N LEU A 156 -34.29 42.24 0.89
CA LEU A 156 -33.43 41.23 0.26
C LEU A 156 -33.82 40.89 -1.20
N ASP A 157 -35.08 41.14 -1.57
CA ASP A 157 -35.59 40.95 -2.93
C ASP A 157 -35.22 42.10 -3.89
N LEU A 158 -34.64 43.19 -3.38
CA LEU A 158 -34.14 44.28 -4.20
C LEU A 158 -32.80 43.89 -4.84
N PRO A 159 -32.59 44.21 -6.13
CA PRO A 159 -31.33 43.94 -6.79
C PRO A 159 -30.18 44.68 -6.07
N LEU A 160 -29.00 44.06 -6.00
CA LEU A 160 -27.82 44.63 -5.32
C LEU A 160 -27.48 46.07 -5.73
N ALA A 161 -27.82 46.47 -6.97
CA ALA A 161 -27.64 47.84 -7.46
C ALA A 161 -28.52 48.90 -6.77
N ALA A 162 -29.59 48.50 -6.08
CA ALA A 162 -30.42 49.40 -5.29
C ALA A 162 -29.73 49.82 -3.97
N TYR A 163 -28.91 48.94 -3.40
CA TYR A 163 -28.17 49.19 -2.16
C TYR A 163 -26.89 50.00 -2.39
N ASP A 164 -26.20 49.72 -3.50
CA ASP A 164 -25.03 50.50 -3.92
C ASP A 164 -25.05 50.74 -5.44
N PRO A 165 -25.59 51.89 -5.89
CA PRO A 165 -25.65 52.21 -7.32
C PRO A 165 -24.27 52.47 -7.93
N LYS A 166 -23.20 52.56 -7.13
CA LYS A 166 -21.81 52.69 -7.61
C LYS A 166 -21.10 51.34 -7.74
N ALA A 167 -21.65 50.26 -7.18
CA ALA A 167 -21.06 48.92 -7.26
C ALA A 167 -21.13 48.32 -8.67
N MET A 168 -22.17 48.65 -9.44
CA MET A 168 -22.26 48.29 -10.86
C MET A 168 -21.79 49.44 -11.73
N ARG A 169 -20.70 49.22 -12.50
CA ARG A 169 -20.25 50.20 -13.49
C ARG A 169 -21.29 50.26 -14.62
N PRO A 170 -21.71 51.44 -15.07
CA PRO A 170 -22.70 51.58 -16.15
C PRO A 170 -22.16 51.10 -17.51
N VAL A 171 -20.84 50.94 -17.62
CA VAL A 171 -20.15 50.45 -18.82
C VAL A 171 -19.48 49.13 -18.45
N PRO A 172 -19.75 48.03 -19.18
CA PRO A 172 -18.99 46.79 -19.06
C PRO A 172 -17.50 47.09 -19.17
N MET A 173 -16.70 46.44 -18.33
CA MET A 173 -15.26 46.62 -18.38
C MET A 173 -14.74 46.21 -19.76
N GLU A 174 -13.85 47.02 -20.36
CA GLU A 174 -13.27 46.69 -21.65
C GLU A 174 -12.64 45.28 -21.59
N PRO A 175 -12.79 44.46 -22.65
CA PRO A 175 -12.15 43.17 -22.72
C PRO A 175 -10.66 43.31 -22.43
N ALA A 176 -10.15 42.50 -21.51
CA ALA A 176 -8.73 42.50 -21.19
C ALA A 176 -7.93 42.37 -22.49
N ARG A 177 -7.12 43.38 -22.80
CA ARG A 177 -6.29 43.33 -24.00
C ARG A 177 -5.37 42.11 -23.90
N PRO A 178 -5.22 41.32 -24.97
CA PRO A 178 -4.28 40.22 -24.97
C PRO A 178 -2.89 40.77 -24.63
N VAL A 179 -2.39 40.39 -23.47
CA VAL A 179 -1.03 40.70 -23.05
C VAL A 179 -0.12 39.80 -23.87
N ALA A 180 0.80 40.39 -24.63
CA ALA A 180 1.81 39.61 -25.34
C ALA A 180 2.54 38.73 -24.32
N PRO A 181 2.75 37.43 -24.61
CA PRO A 181 3.48 36.56 -23.71
C PRO A 181 4.81 37.22 -23.36
N LEU A 182 5.14 37.31 -22.07
CA LEU A 182 6.47 37.73 -21.65
C LEU A 182 7.45 36.79 -22.33
N ALA A 183 8.24 37.33 -23.26
CA ALA A 183 9.38 36.63 -23.82
C ALA A 183 10.29 36.31 -22.64
N GLN A 184 10.33 35.04 -22.24
CA GLN A 184 11.34 34.58 -21.32
C GLN A 184 12.69 34.89 -21.99
N PRO A 185 13.61 35.62 -21.35
CA PRO A 185 14.96 35.67 -21.86
C PRO A 185 15.45 34.22 -21.88
N THR A 186 15.73 33.71 -23.07
CA THR A 186 16.53 32.51 -23.27
C THR A 186 17.83 32.76 -22.54
N MET A 187 17.92 32.34 -21.29
CA MET A 187 19.22 32.14 -20.65
C MET A 187 19.85 30.98 -21.40
N VAL A 188 20.64 31.34 -22.41
CA VAL A 188 21.66 30.49 -22.99
C VAL A 188 22.51 30.02 -21.81
N ALA A 189 22.31 28.76 -21.41
CA ALA A 189 23.26 28.09 -20.55
C ALA A 189 24.64 28.20 -21.22
N PRO A 190 25.71 28.56 -20.50
CA PRO A 190 27.03 28.56 -21.07
C PRO A 190 27.34 27.13 -21.53
N VAL A 191 27.38 26.94 -22.84
CA VAL A 191 28.06 25.81 -23.47
C VAL A 191 29.51 25.95 -23.08
N ILE A 192 30.02 24.99 -22.31
CA ILE A 192 31.45 24.84 -22.09
C ILE A 192 32.05 24.48 -23.44
N GLU A 193 32.64 25.47 -24.10
CA GLU A 193 33.54 25.28 -25.25
C GLU A 193 34.77 24.50 -24.76
N MET A 194 34.84 23.21 -25.09
CA MET A 194 36.11 22.50 -25.08
C MET A 194 36.86 22.88 -26.36
N SER A 195 37.98 23.58 -26.21
CA SER A 195 38.88 23.97 -27.29
C SER A 195 39.35 22.74 -28.11
N PRO A 196 39.18 22.74 -29.45
CA PRO A 196 39.81 21.76 -30.31
C PRO A 196 41.20 22.25 -30.69
N THR A 197 42.24 21.73 -30.03
CA THR A 197 43.63 21.89 -30.45
C THR A 197 44.28 20.51 -30.52
N ALA A 198 44.22 19.89 -31.70
CA ALA A 198 45.23 18.96 -32.20
C ALA A 198 44.99 18.76 -33.70
N GLU A 199 46.01 19.06 -34.50
CA GLU A 199 46.04 18.93 -35.95
C GLU A 199 45.92 17.47 -36.42
N PRO A 200 45.42 17.23 -37.65
CA PRO A 200 45.16 15.89 -38.16
C PRO A 200 46.42 15.27 -38.79
N ASP A 201 47.04 14.32 -38.09
CA ASP A 201 48.05 13.43 -38.67
C ASP A 201 47.46 12.05 -38.96
N THR A 202 47.27 11.81 -40.25
CA THR A 202 47.53 10.54 -40.97
C THR A 202 46.96 9.24 -40.36
N PHE A 203 45.85 8.77 -40.94
CA PHE A 203 45.33 7.41 -40.73
C PHE A 203 46.35 6.35 -41.19
N VAL A 204 46.92 5.61 -40.22
CA VAL A 204 47.55 4.30 -40.44
C VAL A 204 46.75 3.26 -39.68
N THR A 205 46.10 2.37 -40.44
CA THR A 205 45.43 1.16 -39.98
C THR A 205 46.45 0.17 -39.40
N ALA A 206 46.26 -0.25 -38.14
CA ALA A 206 46.93 -1.41 -37.52
C ALA A 206 46.09 -1.94 -36.33
N PRO A 207 46.26 -3.20 -35.86
CA PRO A 207 45.18 -4.19 -35.85
C PRO A 207 44.60 -4.52 -34.46
N VAL A 208 43.46 -5.20 -34.50
CA VAL A 208 42.68 -5.74 -33.37
C VAL A 208 43.57 -6.43 -32.31
N PRO A 209 43.53 -6.01 -31.03
CA PRO A 209 44.16 -6.76 -29.95
C PRO A 209 43.30 -7.97 -29.52
N LYS A 210 43.97 -9.11 -29.33
CA LYS A 210 43.40 -10.41 -28.92
C LYS A 210 42.91 -10.38 -27.46
N PRO A 211 41.88 -11.18 -27.10
CA PRO A 211 41.41 -11.32 -25.73
C PRO A 211 42.50 -11.88 -24.80
N VAL A 212 42.69 -11.23 -23.65
CA VAL A 212 43.57 -11.68 -22.58
C VAL A 212 42.77 -12.58 -21.64
N GLU A 213 43.23 -13.82 -21.46
CA GLU A 213 42.71 -14.74 -20.43
C GLU A 213 43.12 -14.25 -19.02
N PRO A 214 42.20 -14.27 -18.03
CA PRO A 214 42.55 -13.92 -16.66
C PRO A 214 43.28 -15.07 -15.94
N PRO A 215 44.21 -14.76 -15.02
CA PRO A 215 44.99 -15.76 -14.30
C PRO A 215 44.18 -16.51 -13.25
N VAL A 216 44.47 -17.80 -13.13
CA VAL A 216 44.09 -18.67 -12.01
C VAL A 216 44.87 -18.24 -10.76
N VAL A 217 44.18 -17.87 -9.69
CA VAL A 217 44.73 -17.83 -8.33
C VAL A 217 43.72 -18.38 -7.34
N GLU A 218 44.14 -19.42 -6.63
CA GLU A 218 43.46 -20.10 -5.54
C GLU A 218 43.46 -19.27 -4.25
N THR A 219 42.32 -19.37 -3.54
CA THR A 219 42.16 -19.40 -2.06
C THR A 219 42.81 -18.30 -1.20
N SER A 220 41.99 -17.43 -0.58
CA SER A 220 41.75 -17.43 0.88
C SER A 220 41.05 -16.15 1.41
N GLN A 221 40.13 -16.40 2.37
CA GLN A 221 39.51 -15.52 3.37
C GLN A 221 38.18 -14.79 3.04
N PRO A 222 37.18 -14.85 3.97
CA PRO A 222 35.88 -14.22 3.82
C PRO A 222 35.91 -12.79 4.37
N VAL A 223 35.54 -11.81 3.54
CA VAL A 223 35.27 -10.45 4.00
C VAL A 223 33.83 -10.11 3.63
N GLU A 224 33.11 -9.70 4.68
CA GLU A 224 31.76 -9.14 4.75
C GLU A 224 31.35 -8.35 3.49
N GLU A 225 30.43 -8.94 2.72
CA GLU A 225 29.87 -8.32 1.53
C GLU A 225 28.71 -7.39 1.93
N VAL A 226 29.01 -6.09 1.95
CA VAL A 226 28.02 -5.01 1.96
C VAL A 226 27.16 -5.17 0.71
N SER A 227 25.93 -5.65 0.90
CA SER A 227 24.94 -5.84 -0.15
C SER A 227 24.58 -4.49 -0.78
N ALA A 228 25.21 -4.19 -1.92
CA ALA A 228 24.81 -3.09 -2.78
C ALA A 228 23.44 -3.40 -3.40
N PRO A 229 22.48 -2.45 -3.42
CA PRO A 229 21.19 -2.68 -4.06
C PRO A 229 21.38 -2.82 -5.57
N THR A 230 20.99 -4.00 -6.07
CA THR A 230 20.94 -4.34 -7.49
C THR A 230 20.08 -3.30 -8.25
N PRO A 231 20.52 -2.77 -9.40
CA PRO A 231 19.69 -1.91 -10.21
C PRO A 231 18.48 -2.70 -10.72
N ILE A 232 17.28 -2.23 -10.37
CA ILE A 232 16.02 -2.76 -10.88
C ILE A 232 16.02 -2.58 -12.40
N ALA A 233 16.23 -3.66 -13.13
CA ALA A 233 16.02 -3.71 -14.57
C ALA A 233 14.53 -3.43 -14.84
N ARG A 234 14.25 -2.22 -15.31
CA ARG A 234 12.92 -1.82 -15.79
C ARG A 234 12.59 -2.70 -17.00
N PRO A 235 11.52 -3.51 -17.01
CA PRO A 235 11.12 -4.22 -18.21
C PRO A 235 10.78 -3.20 -19.30
N LEU A 236 11.30 -3.44 -20.51
CA LEU A 236 11.08 -2.62 -21.69
C LEU A 236 9.56 -2.60 -21.97
N ARG A 237 8.92 -1.48 -21.66
CA ARG A 237 7.51 -1.26 -21.97
C ARG A 237 7.40 -1.06 -23.47
N ALA A 238 6.91 -2.07 -24.19
CA ALA A 238 6.49 -1.92 -25.57
C ALA A 238 5.39 -0.85 -25.65
N GLN A 239 5.74 0.35 -26.10
CA GLN A 239 4.79 1.38 -26.49
C GLN A 239 4.26 1.01 -27.87
N ALA A 240 3.26 0.15 -27.92
CA ALA A 240 2.35 0.10 -29.05
C ALA A 240 1.22 1.10 -28.74
N GLU A 241 1.33 2.33 -29.23
CA GLU A 241 0.18 3.24 -29.29
C GLU A 241 -0.77 2.71 -30.37
N PRO A 242 -2.02 2.34 -30.02
CA PRO A 242 -3.03 2.10 -31.04
C PRO A 242 -3.42 3.44 -31.66
N THR A 243 -3.17 3.60 -32.97
CA THR A 243 -3.53 4.77 -33.79
C THR A 243 -5.04 4.93 -34.02
N THR A 244 -5.87 4.24 -33.25
CA THR A 244 -7.33 4.23 -33.37
C THR A 244 -7.94 4.77 -32.08
N PRO A 245 -8.89 5.73 -32.15
CA PRO A 245 -9.55 6.25 -30.96
C PRO A 245 -10.20 5.08 -30.19
N PRO A 246 -10.00 5.00 -28.86
CA PRO A 246 -10.51 3.88 -28.07
C PRO A 246 -12.04 3.84 -28.12
N THR A 247 -12.59 2.72 -28.58
CA THR A 247 -14.03 2.45 -28.60
C THR A 247 -14.56 2.41 -27.16
N ILE A 248 -15.83 2.82 -26.95
CA ILE A 248 -16.48 2.90 -25.63
C ILE A 248 -16.34 1.58 -24.84
N GLU A 249 -16.44 0.44 -25.52
CA GLU A 249 -16.28 -0.90 -24.94
C GLU A 249 -14.90 -1.10 -24.29
N THR A 250 -13.83 -0.59 -24.91
CA THR A 250 -12.47 -0.69 -24.38
C THR A 250 -12.29 0.15 -23.13
N LEU A 251 -13.00 1.29 -23.03
CA LEU A 251 -12.99 2.14 -21.84
C LEU A 251 -13.75 1.48 -20.68
N LEU A 252 -14.91 0.89 -20.96
CA LEU A 252 -15.70 0.16 -19.97
C LEU A 252 -14.92 -1.05 -19.43
N GLN A 253 -14.30 -1.84 -20.31
CA GLN A 253 -13.51 -3.01 -19.91
C GLN A 253 -12.30 -2.60 -19.04
N ARG A 254 -11.64 -1.49 -19.38
CA ARG A 254 -10.52 -0.96 -18.60
C ARG A 254 -10.97 -0.42 -17.23
N LEU A 255 -12.17 0.16 -17.16
CA LEU A 255 -12.75 0.67 -15.93
C LEU A 255 -13.16 -0.48 -15.00
N GLU A 256 -13.78 -1.53 -15.54
CA GLU A 256 -14.12 -2.75 -14.80
C GLU A 256 -12.87 -3.47 -14.27
N GLN A 257 -11.84 -3.64 -15.09
CA GLN A 257 -10.54 -4.16 -14.64
C GLN A 257 -9.90 -3.28 -13.55
N GLY A 258 -10.07 -1.96 -13.66
CA GLY A 258 -9.59 -1.00 -12.66
C GLY A 258 -10.38 -1.03 -11.35
N ALA A 259 -11.66 -1.43 -11.38
CA ALA A 259 -12.51 -1.60 -10.22
C ALA A 259 -12.20 -2.93 -9.50
N LEU A 260 -12.02 -4.02 -10.26
CA LEU A 260 -11.61 -5.33 -9.75
C LEU A 260 -10.24 -5.26 -9.06
N ARG A 261 -9.26 -4.56 -9.67
CA ARG A 261 -7.94 -4.34 -9.04
C ARG A 261 -7.99 -3.53 -7.75
N ARG A 262 -9.02 -2.70 -7.57
CA ARG A 262 -9.16 -1.84 -6.37
C ARG A 262 -10.04 -2.45 -5.28
N GLY A 263 -10.49 -3.70 -5.45
CA GLY A 263 -11.29 -4.40 -4.44
C GLY A 263 -12.57 -3.66 -4.05
N ARG A 264 -13.07 -2.77 -4.91
CA ARG A 264 -14.15 -1.81 -4.56
C ARG A 264 -15.55 -2.30 -4.93
N ILE A 265 -15.70 -3.58 -5.26
CA ILE A 265 -16.98 -4.21 -5.51
C ILE A 265 -17.02 -5.46 -4.63
N GLY A 266 -17.48 -5.28 -3.40
CA GLY A 266 -17.57 -6.33 -2.39
C GLY A 266 -18.24 -5.80 -1.13
N SER A 267 -19.47 -6.26 -0.91
CA SER A 267 -20.32 -6.12 0.29
C SER A 267 -21.05 -4.79 0.50
N HIS A 268 -22.23 -4.69 -0.14
CA HIS A 268 -23.46 -4.32 0.57
C HIS A 268 -24.33 -5.57 0.68
#